data_AF-A0A1F3KK95-F1
#
_entry.id   AF-A0A1F3KK95-F1
#
_cell.length_a   1.000
_cell.length_b   1.000
_cell.length_c   1.000
_cell.angle_alpha   90.00
_cell.angle_beta   90.00
_cell.angle_gamma   90.00
#
_symmetry.space_group_name_H-M   'P 1'
#
loop_
_entity.id
_entity.type
_entity.pdbx_description
1 polymer ?
#
loop_
_entity_poly.entity_id
_entity_poly.type
_entity_poly.pdbx_seq_one_letter_code
_entity_poly.pdbx_strand_id
1 'polypeptide(L)'
;MKKYSVLFLLVIGILVTGTLYMGCKKGQDDPFFSFRSRKARVAGEYDITSKNVSYITKLSSGMRIQTDIVISGTSQKTTIKWLGLAPASGTGDSTYVENATILQNWIEFDKKGPFKGIYEYRVVQSFLREDSNYTRKVTYTHKEEFVGSWDFLSGVDNYKKKERIALIYEDMTETDTRTTIFTYEDLPPSSPTTSQQVVGHKYANGERGEILHIRELRSKKMVFDCKINQLTIGVDTTLFGQSGSSWSVDGTMIETLEEKTDK
;
A
#
# COMPACT_ATOMS: atom_id res chain seq x y z
N MET A 1 -25.01 -38.40 -43.77
CA MET A 1 -24.90 -38.39 -42.29
C MET A 1 -23.46 -38.43 -41.74
N LYS A 2 -22.41 -38.80 -42.50
CA LYS A 2 -21.03 -38.88 -41.98
C LYS A 2 -20.28 -37.54 -41.78
N LYS A 3 -20.71 -36.44 -42.44
CA LYS A 3 -19.99 -35.14 -42.39
C LYS A 3 -20.23 -34.32 -41.11
N TYR A 4 -21.38 -34.49 -40.46
CA TYR A 4 -21.69 -33.80 -39.20
C TYR A 4 -21.08 -34.48 -37.96
N SER A 5 -20.72 -35.77 -38.06
CA SER A 5 -20.08 -36.53 -36.98
C SER A 5 -18.65 -36.07 -36.70
N VAL A 6 -17.89 -35.68 -37.74
CA VAL A 6 -16.51 -35.18 -37.61
C VAL A 6 -16.47 -33.78 -37.01
N LEU A 7 -17.41 -32.90 -37.41
CA LEU A 7 -17.51 -31.54 -36.88
C LEU A 7 -17.91 -31.54 -35.39
N PHE A 8 -18.80 -32.45 -34.99
CA PHE A 8 -19.22 -32.60 -33.60
C PHE A 8 -18.09 -33.13 -32.70
N LEU A 9 -17.27 -34.07 -33.21
CA LEU A 9 -16.07 -34.56 -32.52
C LEU A 9 -14.98 -33.47 -32.36
N LEU A 10 -14.85 -32.57 -33.33
CA LEU A 10 -13.91 -31.43 -33.26
C LEU A 10 -14.33 -30.39 -32.21
N VAL A 11 -15.64 -30.08 -32.13
CA VAL A 11 -16.19 -29.17 -31.11
C VAL A 11 -16.07 -29.77 -29.70
N ILE A 12 -16.31 -31.08 -29.54
CA ILE A 12 -16.11 -31.78 -28.27
C ILE A 12 -14.62 -31.85 -27.90
N GLY A 13 -13.71 -32.05 -28.86
CA GLY A 13 -12.26 -32.00 -28.61
C GLY A 13 -11.78 -30.64 -28.11
N ILE A 14 -12.35 -29.55 -28.62
CA ILE A 14 -12.06 -28.17 -28.16
C ILE A 14 -12.69 -27.91 -26.78
N LEU A 15 -13.87 -28.46 -26.48
CA LEU A 15 -14.52 -28.34 -25.17
C LEU A 15 -13.86 -29.17 -24.06
N VAL A 16 -13.35 -30.36 -24.38
CA VAL A 16 -12.67 -31.26 -23.42
C VAL A 16 -11.21 -30.84 -23.17
N THR A 17 -10.56 -30.19 -24.13
CA THR A 17 -9.24 -29.59 -23.90
C THR A 17 -9.32 -28.31 -23.06
N GLY A 18 -10.46 -27.62 -23.00
CA GLY A 18 -10.64 -26.41 -22.19
C GLY A 18 -10.63 -26.64 -20.67
N THR A 19 -11.00 -27.84 -20.19
CA THR A 19 -11.17 -28.11 -18.75
C THR A 19 -9.92 -28.66 -18.04
N LEU A 20 -8.88 -29.06 -18.79
CA LEU A 20 -7.64 -29.64 -18.23
C LEU A 20 -6.47 -28.64 -18.10
N TYR A 21 -6.65 -27.38 -18.51
CA TYR A 21 -5.60 -26.34 -18.45
C TYR A 21 -5.62 -25.47 -17.19
N MET A 22 -6.04 -26.01 -16.04
CA MET A 22 -5.88 -25.30 -14.76
C MET A 22 -4.40 -25.14 -14.34
N GLY A 23 -3.45 -25.76 -15.04
CA GLY A 23 -2.02 -25.75 -14.69
C GLY A 23 -1.18 -24.54 -15.14
N CYS A 24 -1.65 -23.71 -16.09
CA CYS A 24 -0.81 -22.65 -16.69
C CYS A 24 -1.07 -21.24 -16.14
N LYS A 25 -1.93 -21.09 -15.13
CA LYS A 25 -2.08 -19.82 -14.44
C LYS A 25 -0.89 -19.58 -13.49
N LYS A 26 -0.40 -18.35 -13.50
CA LYS A 26 0.69 -17.86 -12.63
C LYS A 26 0.10 -17.12 -11.43
N GLY A 27 -0.88 -16.25 -11.64
CA GLY A 27 -1.74 -15.73 -10.59
C GLY A 27 -3.03 -16.54 -10.48
N GLN A 28 -3.58 -16.63 -9.26
CA GLN A 28 -4.87 -17.29 -9.01
C GLN A 28 -5.99 -16.69 -9.88
N ASP A 29 -5.96 -15.36 -10.04
CA ASP A 29 -6.97 -14.56 -10.70
C ASP A 29 -6.50 -14.10 -12.11
N ASP A 30 -5.39 -14.65 -12.61
CA ASP A 30 -4.87 -14.33 -13.95
C ASP A 30 -5.85 -14.72 -15.06
N PRO A 31 -5.90 -13.95 -16.17
CA PRO A 31 -6.64 -14.34 -17.37
C PRO A 31 -6.06 -15.64 -17.92
N PHE A 32 -6.95 -16.53 -18.38
CA PHE A 32 -6.57 -17.84 -18.91
C PHE A 32 -5.61 -17.75 -20.10
N PHE A 33 -5.79 -16.72 -20.95
CA PHE A 33 -4.95 -16.46 -22.10
C PHE A 33 -4.67 -14.96 -22.24
N SER A 34 -3.47 -14.60 -22.72
CA SER A 34 -3.09 -13.23 -23.05
C SER A 34 -2.12 -13.21 -24.22
N PHE A 35 -2.38 -12.35 -25.20
CA PHE A 35 -1.47 -12.10 -26.33
C PHE A 35 -0.26 -11.23 -25.94
N ARG A 36 -0.26 -10.62 -24.74
CA ARG A 36 0.82 -9.77 -24.25
C ARG A 36 1.65 -10.50 -23.20
N SER A 37 2.98 -10.36 -23.31
CA SER A 37 3.90 -10.83 -22.27
C SER A 37 3.57 -10.19 -20.91
N ARG A 38 3.83 -10.88 -19.78
CA ARG A 38 3.63 -10.29 -18.44
C ARG A 38 4.40 -8.98 -18.26
N LYS A 39 5.63 -8.87 -18.80
CA LYS A 39 6.42 -7.62 -18.74
C LYS A 39 5.70 -6.46 -19.44
N ALA A 40 5.08 -6.75 -20.59
CA ALA A 40 4.30 -5.76 -21.34
C ALA A 40 2.92 -5.46 -20.73
N ARG A 41 2.46 -6.26 -19.75
CA ARG A 41 1.22 -6.00 -19.00
C ARG A 41 1.46 -5.22 -17.71
N VAL A 42 2.70 -5.22 -17.19
CA VAL A 42 3.11 -4.41 -16.03
C VAL A 42 3.48 -3.00 -16.45
N ALA A 43 4.10 -2.84 -17.63
CA ALA A 43 4.52 -1.53 -18.10
C ALA A 43 3.33 -0.63 -18.41
N GLY A 44 3.36 0.61 -17.90
CA GLY A 44 2.29 1.60 -18.02
C GLY A 44 2.21 2.51 -16.80
N GLU A 45 1.31 3.48 -16.87
CA GLU A 45 0.92 4.35 -15.75
C GLU A 45 -0.36 3.83 -15.12
N TYR A 46 -0.40 3.77 -13.79
CA TYR A 46 -1.53 3.22 -13.05
C TYR A 46 -1.90 4.10 -11.87
N ASP A 47 -3.20 4.31 -11.68
CA ASP A 47 -3.74 4.81 -10.43
C ASP A 47 -3.92 3.65 -9.46
N ILE A 48 -3.55 3.85 -8.19
CA ILE A 48 -3.83 2.90 -7.12
C ILE A 48 -5.26 3.14 -6.64
N THR A 49 -6.20 2.37 -7.19
CA THR A 49 -7.64 2.57 -6.99
C THR A 49 -8.16 1.97 -5.70
N SER A 50 -7.50 0.92 -5.18
CA SER A 50 -7.80 0.41 -3.85
C SER A 50 -6.58 -0.23 -3.18
N LYS A 51 -6.52 -0.11 -1.86
CA LYS A 51 -5.49 -0.72 -1.02
C LYS A 51 -6.11 -1.10 0.31
N ASN A 52 -5.96 -2.35 0.72
CA ASN A 52 -6.36 -2.83 2.03
C ASN A 52 -5.13 -3.35 2.73
N VAL A 53 -4.75 -2.69 3.82
CA VAL A 53 -3.65 -3.10 4.69
C VAL A 53 -4.22 -3.41 6.06
N SER A 54 -3.81 -4.52 6.66
CA SER A 54 -4.13 -4.85 8.04
C SER A 54 -2.91 -5.48 8.69
N TYR A 55 -2.43 -4.90 9.79
CA TYR A 55 -1.28 -5.41 10.51
C TYR A 55 -1.39 -5.19 12.01
N ILE A 56 -0.66 -6.00 12.77
CA ILE A 56 -0.52 -5.89 14.21
C ILE A 56 0.93 -5.57 14.53
N THR A 57 1.16 -4.42 15.15
CA THR A 57 2.41 -4.08 15.81
C THR A 57 2.41 -4.67 17.21
N LYS A 58 3.42 -5.46 17.55
CA LYS A 58 3.67 -5.99 18.88
C LYS A 58 4.86 -5.25 19.46
N LEU A 59 4.66 -4.52 20.55
CA LEU A 59 5.74 -3.84 21.25
C LEU A 59 6.35 -4.79 22.29
N SER A 60 7.62 -4.58 22.62
CA SER A 60 8.32 -5.27 23.71
C SER A 60 7.61 -5.19 25.07
N SER A 61 6.79 -4.16 25.31
CA SER A 61 5.94 -4.05 26.50
C SER A 61 4.80 -5.08 26.56
N GLY A 62 4.55 -5.83 25.47
CA GLY A 62 3.39 -6.71 25.32
C GLY A 62 2.16 -6.02 24.74
N MET A 63 2.19 -4.69 24.60
CA MET A 63 1.11 -3.94 23.96
C MET A 63 0.99 -4.32 22.48
N ARG A 64 -0.24 -4.45 22.01
CA ARG A 64 -0.54 -4.75 20.62
C ARG A 64 -1.32 -3.61 20.00
N ILE A 65 -0.90 -3.16 18.83
CA ILE A 65 -1.60 -2.11 18.08
C ILE A 65 -2.02 -2.72 16.76
N GLN A 66 -3.32 -2.83 16.52
CA GLN A 66 -3.84 -3.18 15.21
C GLN A 66 -4.04 -1.92 14.38
N THR A 67 -3.53 -1.92 13.16
CA THR A 67 -3.70 -0.84 12.20
C THR A 67 -4.33 -1.40 10.93
N ASP A 68 -5.45 -0.81 10.54
CA ASP A 68 -6.15 -1.09 9.29
C ASP A 68 -6.15 0.17 8.41
N ILE A 69 -5.67 0.07 7.17
CA ILE A 69 -5.68 1.16 6.19
C ILE A 69 -6.52 0.70 4.99
N VAL A 70 -7.54 1.48 4.64
CA VAL A 70 -8.42 1.23 3.50
C VAL A 70 -8.38 2.44 2.58
N ILE A 71 -7.85 2.25 1.37
CA ILE A 71 -7.92 3.20 0.27
C ILE A 71 -9.00 2.71 -0.70
N SER A 72 -9.91 3.62 -1.08
CA SER A 72 -10.93 3.40 -2.10
C SER A 72 -11.12 4.68 -2.91
N GLY A 73 -10.63 4.67 -4.16
CA GLY A 73 -10.59 5.86 -5.01
C GLY A 73 -9.82 7.00 -4.36
N THR A 74 -10.49 8.14 -4.16
CA THR A 74 -9.88 9.35 -3.57
C THR A 74 -9.96 9.41 -2.05
N SER A 75 -10.41 8.35 -1.38
CA SER A 75 -10.62 8.32 0.07
C SER A 75 -9.70 7.30 0.74
N GLN A 76 -9.16 7.68 1.89
CA GLN A 76 -8.42 6.78 2.76
C GLN A 76 -8.99 6.84 4.18
N LYS A 77 -9.11 5.67 4.80
CA LYS A 77 -9.46 5.51 6.21
C LYS A 77 -8.38 4.70 6.91
N THR A 78 -7.81 5.27 7.97
CA THR A 78 -6.88 4.61 8.87
C THR A 78 -7.60 4.35 10.19
N THR A 79 -7.61 3.11 10.66
CA THR A 79 -8.14 2.72 11.97
C THR A 79 -7.01 2.15 12.80
N ILE A 80 -6.78 2.73 13.97
CA ILE A 80 -5.77 2.27 14.94
C ILE A 80 -6.51 1.79 16.17
N LYS A 81 -6.27 0.54 16.57
CA LYS A 81 -6.83 -0.07 17.77
C LYS A 81 -5.69 -0.47 18.71
N TRP A 82 -5.72 0.08 19.92
CA TRP A 82 -4.85 -0.36 20.99
C TRP A 82 -5.51 -1.56 21.64
N LEU A 83 -4.92 -2.72 21.44
CA LEU A 83 -5.35 -4.00 22.00
C LEU A 83 -4.53 -4.18 23.28
N GLY A 84 -5.23 -4.21 24.42
CA GLY A 84 -4.69 -3.96 25.75
C GLY A 84 -3.38 -4.67 26.15
N LEU A 85 -2.80 -4.17 27.25
CA LEU A 85 -1.85 -4.95 28.04
C LEU A 85 -2.62 -6.03 28.82
N ALA A 86 -1.99 -7.20 29.01
CA ALA A 86 -2.32 -8.05 30.15
C ALA A 86 -2.41 -7.16 31.42
N PRO A 87 -3.31 -7.44 32.37
CA PRO A 87 -4.13 -6.50 33.18
C PRO A 87 -3.42 -5.47 34.10
N ALA A 88 -2.14 -5.18 33.93
CA ALA A 88 -1.35 -4.36 34.84
C ALA A 88 -1.57 -2.84 34.73
N SER A 89 -2.19 -2.31 33.67
CA SER A 89 -2.27 -0.85 33.44
C SER A 89 -3.69 -0.25 33.34
N GLY A 90 -4.75 -1.03 33.49
CA GLY A 90 -6.14 -0.54 33.51
C GLY A 90 -6.59 0.23 32.25
N THR A 91 -5.80 0.21 31.18
CA THR A 91 -6.08 0.93 29.93
C THR A 91 -6.88 -0.01 29.05
N GLY A 92 -8.20 0.20 29.00
CA GLY A 92 -9.09 -0.56 28.13
C GLY A 92 -8.75 -0.38 26.66
N ASP A 93 -9.29 -1.27 25.82
CA ASP A 93 -9.15 -1.15 24.38
C ASP A 93 -9.68 0.23 23.90
N SER A 94 -8.90 0.90 23.06
CA SER A 94 -9.30 2.18 22.46
C SER A 94 -9.17 2.12 20.94
N THR A 95 -9.93 2.96 20.25
CA THR A 95 -9.92 3.03 18.78
C THR A 95 -9.84 4.47 18.34
N TYR A 96 -8.92 4.74 17.42
CA TYR A 96 -8.77 6.01 16.72
C TYR A 96 -9.03 5.79 15.24
N VAL A 97 -9.76 6.71 14.62
CA VAL A 97 -10.08 6.66 13.19
C VAL A 97 -9.69 8.00 12.58
N GLU A 98 -8.87 7.95 11.54
CA GLU A 98 -8.51 9.09 10.73
C GLU A 98 -8.99 8.88 9.30
N ASN A 99 -9.57 9.93 8.72
CA ASN A 99 -9.96 9.93 7.31
C ASN A 99 -9.12 10.97 6.57
N ALA A 100 -8.61 10.57 5.41
CA ALA A 100 -7.82 11.40 4.52
C ALA A 100 -8.42 11.42 3.11
N THR A 101 -8.19 12.54 2.41
CA THR A 101 -8.47 12.67 0.99
C THR A 101 -7.17 12.44 0.22
N ILE A 102 -7.16 11.44 -0.65
CA ILE A 102 -6.06 11.20 -1.59
C ILE A 102 -6.08 12.31 -2.66
N LEU A 103 -4.95 12.98 -2.82
CA LEU A 103 -4.74 14.00 -3.84
C LEU A 103 -4.07 13.41 -5.08
N GLN A 104 -3.10 12.53 -4.88
CA GLN A 104 -2.40 11.78 -5.93
C GLN A 104 -2.06 10.39 -5.41
N ASN A 105 -2.25 9.34 -6.22
CA ASN A 105 -1.83 8.00 -5.85
C ASN A 105 -1.62 7.15 -7.10
N TRP A 106 -0.42 7.23 -7.66
CA TRP A 106 -0.11 6.61 -8.95
C TRP A 106 1.32 6.07 -8.98
N ILE A 107 1.53 5.10 -9.86
CA ILE A 107 2.83 4.49 -10.14
C ILE A 107 2.98 4.23 -11.64
N GLU A 108 4.17 4.47 -12.16
CA GLU A 108 4.56 4.22 -13.55
C GLU A 108 5.67 3.17 -13.60
N PHE A 109 5.46 2.14 -14.41
CA PHE A 109 6.45 1.09 -14.67
C PHE A 109 7.01 1.20 -16.09
N ASP A 110 8.30 1.47 -16.23
CA ASP A 110 8.98 1.40 -17.52
C ASP A 110 9.32 -0.05 -17.86
N LYS A 111 9.14 -0.42 -19.13
CA LYS A 111 9.37 -1.80 -19.62
C LYS A 111 10.83 -2.26 -19.48
N LYS A 112 11.79 -1.36 -19.34
CA LYS A 112 13.21 -1.66 -19.14
C LYS A 112 13.54 -1.99 -17.70
N GLY A 113 12.68 -1.63 -16.74
CA GLY A 113 12.88 -1.94 -15.32
C GLY A 113 12.76 -0.74 -14.37
N PRO A 114 12.96 0.53 -14.76
CA PRO A 114 12.69 1.63 -13.84
C PRO A 114 11.21 1.75 -13.47
N PHE A 115 10.90 2.26 -12.28
CA PHE A 115 9.58 2.73 -11.90
C PHE A 115 9.68 4.05 -11.13
N LYS A 116 8.56 4.78 -11.07
CA LYS A 116 8.39 5.97 -10.22
C LYS A 116 6.95 6.10 -9.79
N GLY A 117 6.67 6.83 -8.72
CA GLY A 117 5.31 7.08 -8.27
C GLY A 117 5.18 8.23 -7.29
N ILE A 118 3.93 8.59 -7.01
CA ILE A 118 3.55 9.59 -6.02
C ILE A 118 2.39 9.06 -5.20
N TYR A 119 2.48 9.27 -3.89
CA TYR A 119 1.38 9.09 -2.96
C TYR A 119 1.23 10.37 -2.13
N GLU A 120 0.10 11.04 -2.28
CA GLU A 120 -0.20 12.31 -1.63
C GLU A 120 -1.60 12.27 -1.03
N TYR A 121 -1.72 12.59 0.26
CA TYR A 121 -3.01 12.67 0.94
C TYR A 121 -3.11 13.88 1.86
N ARG A 122 -4.34 14.25 2.18
CA ARG A 122 -4.68 15.37 3.05
C ARG A 122 -5.63 14.95 4.16
N VAL A 123 -5.29 15.33 5.38
CA VAL A 123 -6.15 15.22 6.57
C VAL A 123 -6.55 16.62 7.01
N VAL A 124 -7.83 16.80 7.35
CA VAL A 124 -8.35 18.05 7.91
C VAL A 124 -8.97 17.74 9.26
N GLN A 125 -8.47 18.38 10.31
CA GLN A 125 -8.96 18.24 11.69
C GLN A 125 -9.41 19.60 12.21
N SER A 126 -10.57 19.63 12.87
CA SER A 126 -11.07 20.80 13.59
C SER A 126 -11.10 20.48 15.08
N PHE A 127 -10.50 21.35 15.88
CA PHE A 127 -10.46 21.24 17.32
C PHE A 127 -11.28 22.38 17.91
N LEU A 128 -12.34 22.02 18.63
CA LEU A 128 -13.05 22.93 19.51
C LEU A 128 -12.54 22.65 20.93
N ARG A 129 -12.15 23.70 21.65
CA ARG A 129 -11.83 23.58 23.08
C ARG A 129 -12.94 24.31 23.83
N GLU A 130 -13.65 23.58 24.70
CA GLU A 130 -14.87 24.04 25.39
C GLU A 130 -14.65 25.36 26.15
N ASP A 131 -13.46 25.56 26.72
CA ASP A 131 -13.09 26.77 27.47
C ASP A 131 -12.43 27.86 26.61
N SER A 132 -12.43 27.73 25.28
CA SER A 132 -11.79 28.69 24.39
C SER A 132 -12.79 29.33 23.43
N ASN A 133 -12.60 30.61 23.17
CA ASN A 133 -13.38 31.39 22.21
C ASN A 133 -12.94 31.17 20.74
N TYR A 134 -12.24 30.07 20.46
CA TYR A 134 -11.71 29.79 19.14
C TYR A 134 -11.84 28.33 18.72
N THR A 135 -12.01 28.12 17.42
CA THR A 135 -11.85 26.83 16.75
C THR A 135 -10.52 26.80 16.03
N ARG A 136 -9.74 25.72 16.21
CA ARG A 136 -8.48 25.50 15.48
C ARG A 136 -8.70 24.51 14.36
N LYS A 137 -8.50 24.92 13.10
CA LYS A 137 -8.47 24.03 11.94
C LYS A 137 -7.02 23.72 11.58
N VAL A 138 -6.67 22.45 11.53
CA VAL A 138 -5.37 21.97 11.06
C VAL A 138 -5.57 21.18 9.78
N THR A 139 -4.85 21.55 8.73
CA THR A 139 -4.76 20.79 7.49
C THR A 139 -3.35 20.24 7.39
N TYR A 140 -3.24 18.91 7.41
CA TYR A 140 -2.00 18.18 7.19
C TYR A 140 -2.03 17.58 5.79
N THR A 141 -0.96 17.75 5.04
CA THR A 141 -0.77 17.14 3.72
C THR A 141 0.57 16.43 3.72
N HIS A 142 0.54 15.15 3.40
CA HIS A 142 1.71 14.30 3.27
C HIS A 142 1.88 13.91 1.81
N LYS A 143 3.11 13.97 1.31
CA LYS A 143 3.47 13.60 -0.06
C LYS A 143 4.73 12.74 -0.05
N GLU A 144 4.66 11.56 -0.64
CA GLU A 144 5.79 10.71 -0.98
C GLU A 144 6.00 10.73 -2.49
N GLU A 145 7.23 10.93 -2.91
CA GLU A 145 7.69 10.74 -4.29
C GLU A 145 8.80 9.71 -4.27
N PHE A 146 8.70 8.68 -5.10
CA PHE A 146 9.65 7.58 -5.08
C PHE A 146 10.04 7.13 -6.49
N VAL A 147 11.26 6.66 -6.63
CA VAL A 147 11.80 6.05 -7.84
C VAL A 147 12.57 4.79 -7.49
N GLY A 148 12.68 3.88 -8.45
CA GLY A 148 13.42 2.66 -8.26
C GLY A 148 13.44 1.78 -9.49
N SER A 149 13.74 0.50 -9.27
CA SER A 149 13.76 -0.52 -10.30
C SER A 149 12.89 -1.73 -9.93
N TRP A 150 12.35 -2.40 -10.94
CA TRP A 150 11.49 -3.55 -10.79
C TRP A 150 11.91 -4.69 -11.71
N ASP A 151 11.74 -5.92 -11.24
CA ASP A 151 11.80 -7.11 -12.07
C ASP A 151 10.93 -8.24 -11.50
N PHE A 152 10.63 -9.23 -12.33
CA PHE A 152 10.01 -10.46 -11.86
C PHE A 152 11.03 -11.37 -11.19
N LEU A 153 10.60 -12.02 -10.12
CA LEU A 153 11.40 -13.07 -9.51
C LEU A 153 11.39 -14.36 -10.33
N SER A 154 12.58 -14.99 -10.38
CA SER A 154 12.85 -16.21 -11.12
C SER A 154 12.52 -17.45 -10.31
N GLY A 155 11.22 -17.66 -10.01
CA GLY A 155 10.71 -18.90 -9.42
C GLY A 155 11.50 -19.38 -8.20
N VAL A 156 11.44 -18.61 -7.12
CA VAL A 156 12.11 -18.92 -5.84
C VAL A 156 11.08 -19.52 -4.88
N ASP A 157 11.49 -20.51 -4.09
CA ASP A 157 10.65 -21.33 -3.22
C ASP A 157 9.53 -22.07 -3.98
N ASN A 158 8.31 -22.06 -3.44
CA ASN A 158 7.12 -22.70 -4.01
C ASN A 158 6.44 -21.82 -5.08
N TYR A 159 7.02 -20.66 -5.42
CA TYR A 159 6.45 -19.76 -6.42
C TYR A 159 6.97 -20.08 -7.81
N LYS A 160 6.09 -20.08 -8.82
CA LYS A 160 6.49 -20.21 -10.21
C LYS A 160 7.14 -18.92 -10.72
N LYS A 161 7.83 -19.05 -11.85
CA LYS A 161 8.49 -17.93 -12.55
C LYS A 161 7.50 -16.82 -12.93
N LYS A 162 7.76 -15.58 -12.48
CA LYS A 162 6.93 -14.38 -12.70
C LYS A 162 5.59 -14.36 -11.96
N GLU A 163 5.47 -15.10 -10.87
CA GLU A 163 4.34 -14.97 -9.92
C GLU A 163 4.55 -13.82 -8.93
N ARG A 164 5.79 -13.36 -8.78
CA ARG A 164 6.15 -12.25 -7.90
C ARG A 164 6.93 -11.18 -8.65
N ILE A 165 6.72 -9.93 -8.26
CA ILE A 165 7.48 -8.75 -8.69
C ILE A 165 8.25 -8.21 -7.49
N ALA A 166 9.49 -7.83 -7.70
CA ALA A 166 10.29 -7.10 -6.74
C ALA A 166 10.31 -5.62 -7.14
N LEU A 167 10.04 -4.73 -6.21
CA LEU A 167 10.20 -3.29 -6.33
C LEU A 167 11.36 -2.88 -5.43
N ILE A 168 12.44 -2.38 -6.00
CA ILE A 168 13.63 -1.93 -5.29
C ILE A 168 13.68 -0.42 -5.36
N TYR A 169 13.51 0.24 -4.22
CA TYR A 169 13.49 1.70 -4.12
C TYR A 169 14.92 2.23 -4.13
N GLU A 170 15.15 3.32 -4.85
CA GLU A 170 16.46 3.96 -5.01
C GLU A 170 16.48 5.32 -4.32
N ASP A 171 15.48 6.17 -4.60
CA ASP A 171 15.27 7.45 -3.90
C ASP A 171 13.81 7.59 -3.47
N MET A 172 13.61 8.23 -2.31
CA MET A 172 12.29 8.63 -1.84
C MET A 172 12.36 9.99 -1.17
N THR A 173 11.42 10.87 -1.48
CA THR A 173 11.26 12.18 -0.84
C THR A 173 9.91 12.25 -0.16
N GLU A 174 9.92 12.55 1.13
CA GLU A 174 8.73 12.80 1.94
C GLU A 174 8.59 14.31 2.18
N THR A 175 7.41 14.85 1.94
CA THR A 175 7.08 16.24 2.22
C THR A 175 5.83 16.30 3.09
N ASP A 176 6.01 16.83 4.29
CA ASP A 176 4.94 17.08 5.24
C ASP A 176 4.64 18.57 5.31
N THR A 177 3.41 18.94 5.00
CA THR A 177 2.93 20.32 5.09
C THR A 177 1.81 20.41 6.10
N ARG A 178 1.96 21.30 7.09
CA ARG A 178 0.94 21.58 8.10
C ARG A 178 0.52 23.02 8.02
N THR A 179 -0.76 23.26 7.80
CA THR A 179 -1.39 24.59 7.83
C THR A 179 -2.37 24.68 8.99
N THR A 180 -2.27 25.74 9.79
CA THR A 180 -3.14 26.00 10.94
C THR A 180 -3.87 27.33 10.76
N ILE A 181 -5.18 27.33 11.02
CA ILE A 181 -6.04 28.52 11.02
C ILE A 181 -6.83 28.53 12.32
N PHE A 182 -6.90 29.69 12.98
CA PHE A 182 -7.75 29.93 14.14
C PHE A 182 -8.95 30.76 13.73
N THR A 183 -10.15 30.34 14.10
CA THR A 183 -11.40 31.10 13.91
C THR A 183 -11.93 31.45 15.28
N TYR A 184 -12.15 32.74 15.54
CA TYR A 184 -12.73 33.25 16.77
C TYR A 184 -14.20 33.62 16.54
N GLU A 185 -15.05 33.61 17.57
CA GLU A 185 -16.49 33.86 17.41
C GLU A 185 -16.80 35.25 16.83
N ASP A 186 -16.06 36.28 17.27
CA ASP A 186 -16.33 37.68 16.91
C ASP A 186 -15.19 38.37 16.13
N LEU A 187 -14.18 37.61 15.68
CA LEU A 187 -13.05 38.15 14.92
C LEU A 187 -12.91 37.41 13.58
N PRO A 188 -12.39 38.08 12.54
CA PRO A 188 -12.03 37.37 11.32
C PRO A 188 -11.04 36.23 11.61
N PRO A 189 -11.03 35.16 10.79
CA PRO A 189 -10.06 34.09 10.93
C PRO A 189 -8.63 34.62 10.92
N SER A 190 -7.75 33.99 11.70
CA SER A 190 -6.32 34.28 11.65
C SER A 190 -5.77 34.02 10.25
N SER A 191 -4.71 34.74 9.88
CA SER A 191 -3.91 34.33 8.72
C SER A 191 -3.42 32.88 8.91
N PRO A 192 -3.40 32.07 7.84
CA PRO A 192 -2.92 30.70 7.92
C PRO A 192 -1.42 30.69 8.28
N THR A 193 -1.05 29.88 9.26
CA THR A 193 0.36 29.57 9.54
C THR A 193 0.70 28.23 8.91
N THR A 194 1.65 28.22 7.99
CA THR A 194 2.11 27.01 7.29
C THR A 194 3.54 26.66 7.68
N SER A 195 3.77 25.41 8.02
CA SER A 195 5.09 24.81 8.23
C SER A 195 5.27 23.64 7.28
N GLN A 196 6.49 23.44 6.78
CA GLN A 196 6.82 22.35 5.90
C GLN A 196 8.10 21.65 6.36
N GLN A 197 8.12 20.32 6.30
CA GLN A 197 9.29 19.48 6.50
C GLN A 197 9.49 18.63 5.24
N VAL A 198 10.73 18.53 4.78
CA VAL A 198 11.11 17.69 3.64
C VAL A 198 12.24 16.77 4.07
N VAL A 199 12.08 15.46 3.84
CA VAL A 199 13.08 14.44 4.14
C VAL A 199 13.37 13.66 2.87
N GLY A 200 14.66 13.53 2.54
CA GLY A 200 15.12 12.73 1.39
C GLY A 200 15.84 11.48 1.87
N HIS A 201 15.50 10.35 1.26
CA HIS A 201 16.12 9.06 1.49
C HIS A 201 16.75 8.55 0.20
N LYS A 202 17.97 8.04 0.32
CA LYS A 202 18.65 7.29 -0.74
C LYS A 202 18.94 5.90 -0.23
N TYR A 203 18.68 4.90 -1.07
CA TYR A 203 18.85 3.50 -0.74
C TYR A 203 19.84 2.88 -1.72
N ALA A 204 20.76 2.09 -1.20
CA ALA A 204 21.68 1.31 -2.01
C ALA A 204 21.42 -0.19 -1.83
N ASN A 205 21.86 -1.01 -2.78
CA ASN A 205 21.95 -2.47 -2.62
C ASN A 205 20.67 -3.18 -2.15
N GLY A 206 19.49 -2.66 -2.49
CA GLY A 206 18.22 -3.26 -2.09
C GLY A 206 17.83 -3.06 -0.62
N GLU A 207 18.43 -2.09 0.08
CA GLU A 207 18.08 -1.71 1.46
C GLU A 207 16.59 -1.50 1.67
N ARG A 208 15.91 -0.97 0.66
CA ARG A 208 14.45 -0.86 0.62
C ARG A 208 13.91 -1.60 -0.59
N GLY A 209 13.33 -2.78 -0.34
CA GLY A 209 12.73 -3.62 -1.37
C GLY A 209 11.40 -4.21 -0.91
N GLU A 210 10.46 -4.29 -1.83
CA GLU A 210 9.16 -4.94 -1.63
C GLU A 210 9.01 -6.10 -2.60
N ILE A 211 8.56 -7.24 -2.09
CA ILE A 211 8.24 -8.41 -2.93
C ILE A 211 6.74 -8.61 -2.88
N LEU A 212 6.09 -8.40 -4.02
CA LEU A 212 4.65 -8.50 -4.18
C LEU A 212 4.29 -9.77 -4.95
N HIS A 213 3.31 -10.51 -4.46
CA HIS A 213 2.68 -11.59 -5.18
C HIS A 213 1.61 -11.04 -6.12
N ILE A 214 1.59 -11.55 -7.35
CA ILE A 214 0.71 -11.07 -8.41
C ILE A 214 -0.51 -11.99 -8.50
N ARG A 215 -1.61 -11.56 -7.90
CA ARG A 215 -2.90 -12.27 -7.96
C ARG A 215 -3.49 -12.25 -9.36
N GLU A 216 -3.50 -11.06 -9.94
CA GLU A 216 -4.10 -10.77 -11.23
C GLU A 216 -3.20 -9.83 -12.02
N LEU A 217 -2.95 -10.17 -13.28
CA LEU A 217 -2.30 -9.26 -14.23
C LEU A 217 -3.11 -9.24 -15.52
N ARG A 218 -3.80 -8.15 -15.81
CA ARG A 218 -4.44 -7.88 -17.10
C ARG A 218 -3.73 -6.73 -17.81
N SER A 219 -4.11 -6.45 -19.05
CA SER A 219 -3.47 -5.35 -19.81
C SER A 219 -3.66 -3.96 -19.20
N LYS A 220 -4.64 -3.78 -18.30
CA LYS A 220 -5.03 -2.48 -17.73
C LYS A 220 -5.32 -2.52 -16.22
N LYS A 221 -5.03 -3.66 -15.59
CA LYS A 221 -5.36 -3.90 -14.18
C LYS A 221 -4.36 -4.86 -13.58
N MET A 222 -3.87 -4.53 -12.40
CA MET A 222 -3.00 -5.40 -11.61
C MET A 222 -3.58 -5.51 -10.21
N VAL A 223 -3.51 -6.70 -9.64
CA VAL A 223 -3.83 -6.92 -8.23
C VAL A 223 -2.64 -7.62 -7.59
N PHE A 224 -2.08 -6.97 -6.58
CA PHE A 224 -0.98 -7.47 -5.77
C PHE A 224 -1.47 -7.88 -4.39
N ASP A 225 -0.81 -8.86 -3.80
CA ASP A 225 -0.86 -9.13 -2.37
C ASP A 225 0.54 -9.33 -1.80
N CYS A 226 0.71 -9.02 -0.52
CA CYS A 226 1.90 -9.41 0.22
C CYS A 226 1.58 -9.69 1.69
N LYS A 227 2.46 -10.49 2.31
CA LYS A 227 2.50 -10.61 3.76
C LYS A 227 3.47 -9.57 4.30
N ILE A 228 3.03 -8.85 5.31
CA ILE A 228 3.87 -7.93 6.07
C ILE A 228 4.44 -8.74 7.23
N ASN A 229 5.75 -8.82 7.32
CA ASN A 229 6.45 -9.45 8.42
C ASN A 229 7.78 -8.70 8.64
N GLN A 230 7.79 -7.81 9.63
CA GLN A 230 8.94 -6.99 9.96
C GLN A 230 9.29 -7.17 11.45
N LEU A 231 10.58 -7.24 11.74
CA LEU A 231 11.11 -7.17 13.09
C LEU A 231 12.11 -6.04 13.15
N THR A 232 11.90 -5.11 14.08
CA THR A 232 12.81 -4.01 14.37
C THR A 232 13.27 -4.12 15.81
N ILE A 233 14.59 -4.10 16.02
CA ILE A 233 15.21 -4.12 17.34
C ILE A 233 16.10 -2.89 17.44
N GLY A 234 15.74 -1.97 18.34
CA GLY A 234 16.54 -0.81 18.70
C GLY A 234 17.21 -1.03 20.05
N VAL A 235 18.52 -0.85 20.13
CA VAL A 235 19.22 -0.81 21.42
C VAL A 235 19.71 0.62 21.60
N ASP A 236 19.18 1.31 22.60
CA ASP A 236 19.68 2.62 22.98
C ASP A 236 20.72 2.43 24.10
N THR A 237 21.93 2.92 23.85
CA THR A 237 23.03 2.88 24.83
C THR A 237 23.10 4.25 25.48
N THR A 238 22.44 4.40 26.62
CA THR A 238 22.53 5.64 27.40
C THR A 238 23.70 5.57 28.38
N LEU A 239 24.22 6.72 28.81
CA LEU A 239 25.28 6.83 29.84
C LEU A 239 24.94 6.14 31.18
N PHE A 240 23.67 5.75 31.40
CA PHE A 240 23.16 5.12 32.61
C PHE A 240 22.72 3.65 32.43
N GLY A 241 23.01 3.05 31.27
CA GLY A 241 22.69 1.64 30.98
C GLY A 241 22.10 1.43 29.59
N GLN A 242 21.98 0.16 29.19
CA GLN A 242 21.34 -0.24 27.94
C GLN A 242 19.82 -0.31 28.13
N SER A 243 19.07 0.42 27.31
CA SER A 243 17.62 0.23 27.18
C SER A 243 17.33 -0.33 25.78
N GLY A 244 16.83 -1.55 25.73
CA GLY A 244 16.41 -2.18 24.48
C GLY A 244 14.93 -1.90 24.23
N SER A 245 14.58 -1.54 23.00
CA SER A 245 13.21 -1.58 22.50
C SER A 245 13.15 -2.53 21.31
N SER A 246 12.15 -3.38 21.27
CA SER A 246 11.84 -4.15 20.07
C SER A 246 10.37 -4.01 19.73
N TRP A 247 10.09 -4.08 18.44
CA TRP A 247 8.74 -4.23 17.94
C TRP A 247 8.73 -5.11 16.70
N SER A 248 7.66 -5.88 16.54
CA SER A 248 7.41 -6.66 15.34
C SER A 248 6.10 -6.26 14.71
N VAL A 249 5.99 -6.38 13.40
CA VAL A 249 4.76 -6.16 12.65
C VAL A 249 4.46 -7.39 11.84
N ASP A 250 3.24 -7.90 12.00
CA ASP A 250 2.69 -9.02 11.23
C ASP A 250 1.38 -8.58 10.58
N GLY A 251 1.21 -8.80 9.28
CA GLY A 251 0.01 -8.37 8.57
C GLY A 251 -0.07 -8.80 7.13
N THR A 252 -1.02 -8.21 6.41
CA THR A 252 -1.25 -8.44 4.99
C THR A 252 -1.60 -7.13 4.28
N MET A 253 -1.32 -7.11 2.99
CA MET A 253 -1.75 -6.06 2.07
C MET A 253 -2.35 -6.69 0.82
N ILE A 254 -3.41 -6.08 0.31
CA ILE A 254 -3.93 -6.29 -1.04
C ILE A 254 -4.06 -4.92 -1.71
N GLU A 255 -3.52 -4.78 -2.91
CA GLU A 255 -3.50 -3.52 -3.66
C GLU A 255 -3.98 -3.75 -5.09
N THR A 256 -4.82 -2.84 -5.60
CA THR A 256 -5.32 -2.85 -6.98
C THR A 256 -4.89 -1.59 -7.69
N LEU A 257 -4.31 -1.79 -8.87
CA LEU A 257 -3.83 -0.76 -9.78
C LEU A 257 -4.64 -0.85 -11.06
N GLU A 258 -5.14 0.29 -11.54
CA GLU A 258 -5.84 0.37 -12.83
C GLU A 258 -5.14 1.38 -13.72
N GLU A 259 -5.03 1.07 -15.02
CA GLU A 259 -4.34 1.93 -15.99
C GLU A 259 -4.96 3.33 -15.95
N LYS A 260 -4.10 4.32 -15.80
CA LYS A 260 -4.51 5.71 -15.73
C LYS A 260 -5.18 6.09 -17.05
N THR A 261 -6.46 6.46 -16.97
CA THR A 261 -7.17 7.00 -18.12
C THR A 261 -7.00 8.51 -18.11
N ASP A 262 -6.37 9.07 -19.13
CA ASP A 262 -6.39 10.52 -19.37
C ASP A 262 -7.86 10.98 -19.34
N LYS A 263 -8.18 11.87 -18.39
CA LYS A 263 -9.48 12.52 -18.30
C LYS A 263 -9.52 13.75 -19.20
#